data_AF-A0A034WBE2-F1
#
_entry.id   AF-A0A034WBE2-F1
#
_cell.length_a   1.000
_cell.length_b   1.000
_cell.length_c   1.000
_cell.angle_alpha   90.00
_cell.angle_beta   90.00
_cell.angle_gamma   90.00
#
_symmetry.space_group_name_H-M   'P 1'
#
loop_
_entity.id
_entity.type
_entity.pdbx_description
1 polymer ?
#
loop_
_entity_poly.entity_id
_entity_poly.type
_entity_poly.pdbx_seq_one_letter_code
_entity_poly.pdbx_strand_id
1 'polypeptide(L)'
;NPCCDYPHYRDYVMATLPQLNRLDCEEIKISEKLQAKKSLSVYRAVIVQKQADYFMQRDEQKLRVAEKKAQLEREMAQINDEDSRLKKFWDTKSEHCPETRMDIAKYHKLGREKNNTKEQEKPVRRTVTLFAPCGRPYNLNQPKLPFNLKDERNEYILELGVYKYLDTSQLQVDVESNYVRVSVKGKIFQMSFSEEINITEASVKRSQITGYLLVTMPKLHAREMLTLRPKKSDKKVVNAKPQEKNGKLELKAAVDVENICSNELTDLPELID
;
A
#
# COMPACT_ATOMS: atom_id res chain seq x y z
N ASN A 1 -6.29 3.62 -37.67
CA ASN A 1 -6.67 2.37 -38.36
C ASN A 1 -5.59 2.15 -39.43
N PRO A 2 -4.87 1.00 -39.47
CA PRO A 2 -3.70 0.84 -40.34
C PRO A 2 -4.03 0.78 -41.85
N CYS A 3 -5.31 0.68 -42.21
CA CYS A 3 -5.74 0.78 -43.60
C CYS A 3 -5.96 2.23 -44.07
N CYS A 4 -5.89 3.23 -43.16
CA CYS A 4 -6.05 4.65 -43.52
C CYS A 4 -4.92 5.18 -44.43
N ASP A 5 -3.75 4.55 -44.39
CA ASP A 5 -2.57 4.95 -45.16
C ASP A 5 -2.66 4.62 -46.66
N TYR A 6 -3.70 3.87 -47.07
CA TYR A 6 -3.90 3.47 -48.46
C TYR A 6 -4.53 4.63 -49.26
N PRO A 7 -3.99 5.00 -50.44
CA PRO A 7 -4.61 6.02 -51.29
C PRO A 7 -6.04 5.63 -51.65
N HIS A 8 -6.98 6.57 -51.51
CA HIS A 8 -8.41 6.37 -51.75
C HIS A 8 -9.10 5.27 -50.91
N TYR A 9 -8.53 4.87 -49.77
CA TYR A 9 -9.16 3.89 -48.87
C TYR A 9 -10.59 4.30 -48.48
N ARG A 10 -10.80 5.57 -48.12
CA ARG A 10 -12.09 6.11 -47.69
C ARG A 10 -13.13 5.99 -48.81
N ASP A 11 -12.78 6.42 -50.02
CA ASP A 11 -13.64 6.31 -51.21
C ASP A 11 -13.97 4.85 -51.53
N TYR A 12 -12.96 3.97 -51.51
CA TYR A 12 -13.16 2.54 -51.73
C TYR A 12 -14.13 1.92 -50.71
N VAL A 13 -14.01 2.26 -49.42
CA VAL A 13 -14.93 1.76 -48.38
C VAL A 13 -16.34 2.33 -48.53
N MET A 14 -16.49 3.64 -48.82
CA MET A 14 -17.79 4.25 -49.09
C MET A 14 -18.49 3.65 -50.32
N ALA A 15 -17.73 3.29 -51.35
CA ALA A 15 -18.24 2.71 -52.59
C ALA A 15 -18.60 1.22 -52.45
N THR A 16 -17.89 0.47 -51.60
CA THR A 16 -18.11 -0.97 -51.38
C THR A 16 -19.14 -1.27 -50.30
N LEU A 17 -19.33 -0.40 -49.30
CA LEU A 17 -20.29 -0.57 -48.21
C LEU A 17 -21.39 0.52 -48.25
N PRO A 18 -22.39 0.40 -49.16
CA PRO A 18 -23.41 1.43 -49.34
C PRO A 18 -24.26 1.71 -48.09
N GLN A 19 -24.41 0.72 -47.20
CA GLN A 19 -25.12 0.83 -45.91
C GLN A 19 -24.35 1.57 -44.82
N LEU A 20 -23.06 1.91 -45.04
CA LEU A 20 -22.22 2.55 -44.04
C LEU A 20 -22.53 4.05 -43.96
N ASN A 21 -22.96 4.54 -42.80
CA ASN A 21 -23.34 5.96 -42.62
C ASN A 21 -22.25 6.82 -41.96
N ARG A 22 -21.27 6.20 -41.30
CA ARG A 22 -20.13 6.87 -40.66
C ARG A 22 -18.86 6.04 -40.83
N LEU A 23 -17.72 6.69 -41.00
CA LEU A 23 -16.39 6.08 -41.09
C LEU A 23 -15.35 7.00 -40.46
N ASP A 24 -14.47 6.43 -39.62
CA ASP A 24 -13.47 7.18 -38.83
C ASP A 24 -14.07 8.37 -38.06
N CYS A 25 -15.20 8.13 -37.38
CA CYS A 25 -16.03 9.10 -36.66
C CYS A 25 -16.73 10.19 -37.51
N GLU A 26 -16.33 10.40 -38.76
CA GLU A 26 -16.99 11.31 -39.70
C GLU A 26 -18.26 10.70 -40.31
N GLU A 27 -19.25 11.54 -40.64
CA GLU A 27 -20.44 11.12 -41.37
C GLU A 27 -20.17 11.03 -42.88
N ILE A 28 -20.82 10.09 -43.56
CA ILE A 28 -20.69 9.89 -45.00
C ILE A 28 -21.93 10.46 -45.69
N LYS A 29 -21.74 11.46 -46.56
CA LYS A 29 -22.85 12.06 -47.33
C LYS A 29 -23.24 11.17 -48.51
N ILE A 30 -24.51 11.24 -48.89
CA ILE A 30 -25.05 10.50 -50.06
C ILE A 30 -24.33 10.92 -51.35
N SER A 31 -23.96 12.20 -51.48
CA SER A 31 -23.17 12.73 -52.60
C SER A 31 -21.78 12.09 -52.69
N GLU A 32 -21.09 11.93 -51.57
CA GLU A 32 -19.77 11.32 -51.48
C GLU A 32 -19.83 9.83 -51.88
N LYS A 33 -20.83 9.08 -51.38
CA LYS A 33 -21.09 7.70 -51.85
C LYS A 33 -21.31 7.62 -53.35
N LEU A 34 -22.08 8.57 -53.92
CA LEU A 34 -22.40 8.56 -55.35
C LEU A 34 -21.18 8.83 -56.22
N GLN A 35 -20.28 9.75 -55.81
CA GLN A 35 -19.02 9.98 -56.52
C GLN A 35 -18.06 8.80 -56.36
N ALA A 36 -17.90 8.29 -55.14
CA ALA A 36 -17.03 7.15 -54.86
C ALA A 36 -17.44 5.90 -55.65
N LYS A 37 -18.75 5.66 -55.81
CA LYS A 37 -19.29 4.56 -56.61
C LYS A 37 -18.95 4.64 -58.11
N LYS A 38 -18.82 5.84 -58.69
CA LYS A 38 -18.44 6.01 -60.11
C LYS A 38 -17.01 5.55 -60.38
N SER A 39 -16.09 5.85 -59.46
CA SER A 39 -14.65 5.57 -59.60
C SER A 39 -14.19 4.29 -58.89
N LEU A 40 -15.13 3.45 -58.44
CA LEU A 40 -14.88 2.23 -57.67
C LEU A 40 -13.82 1.32 -58.32
N SER A 41 -13.86 1.13 -59.64
CA SER A 41 -12.92 0.29 -60.37
C SER A 41 -11.47 0.76 -60.23
N VAL A 42 -11.23 2.08 -60.34
CA VAL A 42 -9.92 2.71 -60.20
C VAL A 42 -9.41 2.56 -58.77
N TYR A 43 -10.24 2.89 -57.77
CA TYR A 43 -9.86 2.73 -56.36
C TYR A 43 -9.56 1.27 -56.02
N ARG A 44 -10.36 0.32 -56.52
CA ARG A 44 -10.14 -1.11 -56.30
C ARG A 44 -8.79 -1.57 -56.87
N ALA A 45 -8.40 -1.10 -58.06
CA ALA A 45 -7.11 -1.44 -58.64
C ALA A 45 -5.94 -0.95 -57.76
N VAL A 46 -6.01 0.30 -57.28
CA VAL A 46 -5.00 0.88 -56.37
C VAL A 46 -4.92 0.12 -55.04
N ILE A 47 -6.06 -0.21 -54.43
CA ILE A 47 -6.11 -0.97 -53.17
C ILE A 47 -5.55 -2.39 -53.35
N VAL A 48 -5.86 -3.08 -54.44
CA VAL A 48 -5.31 -4.43 -54.74
C VAL A 48 -3.80 -4.35 -54.96
N GLN A 49 -3.30 -3.35 -55.68
CA GLN A 49 -1.86 -3.14 -55.85
C GLN A 49 -1.18 -2.91 -54.49
N LYS A 50 -1.71 -2.03 -53.64
CA LYS A 50 -1.16 -1.77 -52.31
C LYS A 50 -1.22 -2.98 -51.38
N GLN A 51 -2.25 -3.81 -51.53
CA GLN A 51 -2.34 -5.08 -50.81
C GLN A 51 -1.24 -6.06 -51.26
N ALA A 52 -0.93 -6.13 -52.55
CA ALA A 52 0.18 -6.94 -53.07
C ALA A 52 1.54 -6.41 -52.58
N ASP A 53 1.78 -5.09 -52.67
CA ASP A 53 2.98 -4.42 -52.13
C ASP A 53 3.18 -4.78 -50.64
N TYR A 54 2.10 -4.69 -49.85
CA TYR A 54 2.12 -5.02 -48.42
C TYR A 54 2.43 -6.50 -48.17
N PHE A 55 1.85 -7.43 -48.93
CA PHE A 55 2.15 -8.86 -48.78
C PHE A 55 3.62 -9.17 -49.09
N MET A 56 4.19 -8.58 -50.16
CA MET A 56 5.61 -8.73 -50.49
C MET A 56 6.51 -8.22 -49.36
N GLN A 57 6.30 -6.98 -48.90
CA GLN A 57 7.04 -6.40 -47.78
C GLN A 57 6.90 -7.23 -46.49
N ARG A 58 5.71 -7.79 -46.26
CA ARG A 58 5.42 -8.59 -45.06
C ARG A 58 6.13 -9.94 -45.09
N ASP A 59 6.23 -10.59 -46.24
CA ASP A 59 6.95 -11.86 -46.36
C ASP A 59 8.48 -11.66 -46.31
N GLU A 60 9.02 -10.59 -46.90
CA GLU A 60 10.42 -10.18 -46.67
C GLU A 60 10.70 -9.91 -45.17
N GLN A 61 9.80 -9.20 -44.49
CA GLN A 61 9.92 -8.93 -43.05
C GLN A 61 9.89 -10.22 -42.23
N LYS A 62 8.99 -11.17 -42.55
CA LYS A 62 8.96 -12.48 -41.88
C LYS A 62 10.27 -13.23 -42.07
N LEU A 63 10.83 -13.26 -43.28
CA LEU A 63 12.10 -13.92 -43.58
C LEU A 63 13.22 -13.33 -42.71
N ARG A 64 13.38 -12.00 -42.73
CA ARG A 64 14.39 -11.27 -41.93
C ARG A 64 14.25 -11.50 -40.42
N VAL A 65 13.01 -11.52 -39.91
CA VAL A 65 12.74 -11.79 -38.49
C VAL A 65 13.04 -13.25 -38.15
N ALA A 66 12.73 -14.20 -39.03
CA ALA A 66 13.05 -15.61 -38.85
C ALA A 66 14.57 -15.87 -38.84
N GLU A 67 15.32 -15.23 -39.73
CA GLU A 67 16.79 -15.29 -39.75
C GLU A 67 17.40 -14.74 -38.47
N LYS A 68 17.00 -13.54 -38.03
CA LYS A 68 17.44 -12.94 -36.77
C LYS A 68 17.10 -13.82 -35.56
N LYS A 69 15.91 -14.42 -35.55
CA LYS A 69 15.49 -15.36 -34.51
C LYS A 69 16.36 -16.62 -34.50
N ALA A 70 16.64 -17.21 -35.66
CA ALA A 70 17.50 -18.39 -35.77
C ALA A 70 18.94 -18.09 -35.35
N GLN A 71 19.46 -16.90 -35.66
CA GLN A 71 20.78 -16.45 -35.17
C GLN A 71 20.76 -16.32 -33.64
N LEU A 72 19.78 -15.62 -33.08
CA LEU A 72 19.64 -15.44 -31.63
C LEU A 72 19.52 -16.79 -30.90
N GLU A 73 18.77 -17.74 -31.46
CA GLU A 73 18.61 -19.09 -30.91
C GLU A 73 19.93 -19.87 -30.90
N ARG A 74 20.77 -19.74 -31.96
CA ARG A 74 22.14 -20.29 -31.97
C ARG A 74 23.03 -19.64 -30.91
N GLU A 75 23.01 -18.32 -30.81
CA GLU A 75 23.79 -17.57 -29.80
C GLU A 75 23.37 -17.88 -28.36
N MET A 76 22.11 -18.28 -28.18
CA MET A 76 21.56 -18.77 -26.91
C MET A 76 21.94 -20.22 -26.62
N ALA A 77 21.96 -21.09 -27.63
CA ALA A 77 22.35 -22.49 -27.48
C ALA A 77 23.83 -22.68 -27.09
N GLN A 78 24.69 -21.68 -27.36
CA GLN A 78 26.09 -21.65 -26.90
C GLN A 78 26.25 -21.27 -25.42
N ILE A 79 25.17 -20.93 -24.70
CA ILE A 79 25.21 -20.48 -23.31
C ILE A 79 24.60 -21.56 -22.41
N ASN A 80 25.43 -22.15 -21.56
CA ASN A 80 24.98 -23.17 -20.61
C ASN A 80 24.17 -22.60 -19.42
N ASP A 81 24.32 -21.30 -19.12
CA ASP A 81 23.56 -20.63 -18.06
C ASP A 81 22.22 -20.09 -18.57
N GLU A 82 21.13 -20.62 -18.01
CA GLU A 82 19.75 -20.27 -18.37
C GLU A 82 19.39 -18.81 -18.07
N ASP A 83 19.96 -18.19 -17.03
CA ASP A 83 19.64 -16.81 -16.67
C ASP A 83 20.35 -15.81 -17.61
N SER A 84 21.62 -16.07 -17.94
CA SER A 84 22.36 -15.37 -19.00
C SER A 84 21.70 -15.53 -20.38
N ARG A 85 21.18 -16.73 -20.69
CA ARG A 85 20.42 -17.00 -21.92
C ARG A 85 19.14 -16.16 -21.98
N LEU A 86 18.38 -16.11 -20.89
CA LEU A 86 17.16 -15.31 -20.80
C LEU A 86 17.46 -13.81 -20.87
N LYS A 87 18.55 -13.35 -20.26
CA LYS A 87 18.98 -11.95 -20.35
C LYS A 87 19.26 -11.53 -21.80
N LYS A 88 19.99 -12.34 -22.58
CA LYS A 88 20.21 -12.05 -24.02
C LYS A 88 18.90 -11.95 -24.82
N PHE A 89 17.85 -12.70 -24.45
CA PHE A 89 16.54 -12.58 -25.10
C PHE A 89 15.94 -11.18 -24.90
N TRP A 90 15.93 -10.68 -23.66
CA TRP A 90 15.31 -9.40 -23.32
C TRP A 90 16.14 -8.18 -23.76
N ASP A 91 17.47 -8.29 -23.76
CA ASP A 91 18.36 -7.21 -24.22
C ASP A 91 18.37 -7.06 -25.76
N THR A 92 17.87 -8.06 -26.51
CA THR A 92 17.89 -8.04 -27.98
C THR A 92 16.80 -7.11 -28.55
N LYS A 93 17.23 -6.13 -29.36
CA LYS A 93 16.31 -5.21 -30.07
C LYS A 93 15.45 -5.97 -31.08
N SER A 94 14.14 -5.72 -31.05
CA SER A 94 13.17 -6.36 -31.94
C SER A 94 12.45 -5.37 -32.86
N GLU A 95 11.92 -5.87 -33.98
CA GLU A 95 11.18 -5.07 -34.98
C GLU A 95 9.69 -4.87 -34.63
N HIS A 96 9.28 -5.18 -33.39
CA HIS A 96 7.90 -5.04 -32.88
C HIS A 96 6.81 -5.82 -33.66
N CYS A 97 7.21 -6.87 -34.39
CA CYS A 97 6.32 -7.75 -35.16
C CYS A 97 5.40 -8.61 -34.27
N PRO A 98 4.21 -9.03 -34.78
CA PRO A 98 3.33 -9.98 -34.09
C PRO A 98 4.04 -11.26 -33.61
N GLU A 99 4.92 -11.82 -34.44
CA GLU A 99 5.71 -13.03 -34.13
C GLU A 99 6.59 -12.81 -32.91
N THR A 100 7.27 -11.67 -32.82
CA THR A 100 8.08 -11.29 -31.67
C THR A 100 7.22 -11.15 -30.40
N ARG A 101 6.00 -10.61 -30.50
CA ARG A 101 5.08 -10.52 -29.34
C ARG A 101 4.64 -11.90 -28.86
N MET A 102 4.44 -12.85 -29.76
CA MET A 102 4.13 -14.25 -29.41
C MET A 102 5.32 -14.91 -28.68
N ASP A 103 6.55 -14.68 -29.14
CA ASP A 103 7.75 -15.18 -28.46
C ASP A 103 7.92 -14.54 -27.07
N ILE A 104 7.80 -13.21 -26.95
CA ILE A 104 7.82 -12.48 -25.67
C ILE A 104 6.77 -13.04 -24.69
N ALA A 105 5.54 -13.29 -25.17
CA ALA A 105 4.48 -13.87 -24.36
C ALA A 105 4.81 -15.31 -23.91
N LYS A 106 5.45 -16.12 -24.77
CA LYS A 106 5.91 -17.48 -24.45
C LYS A 106 6.98 -17.46 -23.35
N TYR A 107 8.00 -16.60 -23.46
CA TYR A 107 9.03 -16.45 -22.42
C TYR A 107 8.44 -15.92 -21.10
N HIS A 108 7.52 -14.95 -21.16
CA HIS A 108 6.86 -14.44 -19.96
C HIS A 108 6.00 -15.51 -19.28
N LYS A 109 5.29 -16.36 -20.04
CA LYS A 109 4.53 -17.50 -19.50
C LYS A 109 5.45 -18.50 -18.79
N LEU A 110 6.53 -18.93 -19.45
CA LEU A 110 7.49 -19.87 -18.89
C LEU A 110 8.15 -19.33 -17.60
N GLY A 111 8.44 -18.02 -17.54
CA GLY A 111 8.94 -17.35 -16.34
C GLY A 111 7.94 -17.35 -15.18
N ARG A 112 6.63 -17.18 -15.46
CA ARG A 112 5.57 -17.29 -14.43
C ARG A 112 5.43 -18.73 -13.92
N GLU A 113 5.50 -19.72 -14.80
CA GLU A 113 5.44 -21.14 -14.44
C GLU A 113 6.64 -21.52 -13.55
N LYS A 114 7.87 -21.21 -13.98
CA LYS A 114 9.09 -21.41 -13.17
C LYS A 114 9.00 -20.70 -11.81
N ASN A 115 8.43 -19.49 -11.74
CA ASN A 115 8.27 -18.77 -10.47
C ASN A 115 7.18 -19.39 -9.58
N ASN A 116 6.06 -19.88 -10.12
CA ASN A 116 5.01 -20.54 -9.33
C ASN A 116 5.56 -21.82 -8.65
N THR A 117 6.35 -22.63 -9.37
CA THR A 117 7.07 -23.77 -8.78
C THR A 117 8.01 -23.31 -7.64
N LYS A 118 8.82 -22.27 -7.87
CA LYS A 118 9.68 -21.68 -6.82
C LYS A 118 8.90 -21.09 -5.64
N GLU A 119 7.66 -20.65 -5.83
CA GLU A 119 6.80 -20.17 -4.74
C GLU A 119 6.25 -21.32 -3.89
N GLN A 120 6.00 -22.48 -4.49
CA GLN A 120 5.65 -23.71 -3.76
C GLN A 120 6.85 -24.26 -2.95
N GLU A 121 8.07 -24.05 -3.46
CA GLU A 121 9.33 -24.42 -2.79
C GLU A 121 9.87 -23.38 -1.80
N LYS A 122 9.15 -22.26 -1.56
CA LYS A 122 9.62 -21.23 -0.60
C LYS A 122 9.83 -21.88 0.78
N PRO A 123 11.05 -21.82 1.36
CA PRO A 123 11.33 -22.47 2.63
C PRO A 123 10.38 -21.93 3.70
N VAL A 124 9.75 -22.85 4.44
CA VAL A 124 8.82 -22.54 5.53
C VAL A 124 9.46 -21.48 6.41
N ARG A 125 8.81 -20.31 6.50
CA ARG A 125 9.35 -19.15 7.24
C ARG A 125 9.71 -19.62 8.65
N ARG A 126 10.97 -19.40 9.05
CA ARG A 126 11.50 -19.81 10.36
C ARG A 126 10.47 -19.50 11.44
N THR A 127 9.97 -20.55 12.09
CA THR A 127 8.97 -20.42 13.16
C THR A 127 9.56 -19.59 14.28
N VAL A 128 8.88 -18.50 14.63
CA VAL A 128 9.43 -17.56 15.61
C VAL A 128 9.28 -18.16 17.00
N THR A 129 10.39 -18.42 17.67
CA THR A 129 10.42 -18.92 19.05
C THR A 129 9.97 -17.83 20.02
N LEU A 130 8.79 -18.01 20.61
CA LEU A 130 8.18 -17.03 21.53
C LEU A 130 8.68 -17.17 22.98
N PHE A 131 9.32 -18.28 23.31
CA PHE A 131 9.81 -18.62 24.64
C PHE A 131 11.25 -19.12 24.58
N ALA A 132 12.00 -18.85 25.63
CA ALA A 132 13.30 -19.47 25.88
C ALA A 132 13.12 -20.96 26.28
N PRO A 133 14.15 -21.81 26.16
CA PRO A 133 14.09 -23.20 26.64
C PRO A 133 13.75 -23.37 28.12
N CYS A 134 13.94 -22.33 28.93
CA CYS A 134 13.56 -22.26 30.35
C CYS A 134 12.12 -21.78 30.59
N GLY A 135 11.27 -21.67 29.56
CA GLY A 135 9.88 -21.21 29.67
C GLY A 135 9.70 -19.69 29.79
N ARG A 136 10.79 -18.90 29.93
CA ARG A 136 10.69 -17.44 30.00
C ARG A 136 10.15 -16.85 28.67
N PRO A 137 9.09 -16.05 28.68
CA PRO A 137 8.61 -15.35 27.49
C PRO A 137 9.63 -14.31 27.02
N TYR A 138 9.86 -14.25 25.70
CA TYR A 138 10.70 -13.21 25.09
C TYR A 138 9.91 -11.92 24.85
N ASN A 139 10.61 -10.78 24.86
CA ASN A 139 10.08 -9.50 24.40
C ASN A 139 10.27 -9.39 22.87
N LEU A 140 9.17 -9.38 22.11
CA LEU A 140 9.18 -9.28 20.65
C LEU A 140 8.34 -8.10 20.18
N ASN A 141 8.85 -7.37 19.18
CA ASN A 141 8.08 -6.36 18.45
C ASN A 141 8.26 -6.58 16.93
N GLN A 142 7.77 -7.70 16.41
CA GLN A 142 7.74 -7.98 14.97
C GLN A 142 7.05 -6.88 14.13
N PRO A 143 5.94 -6.25 14.58
CA PRO A 143 5.31 -5.18 13.81
C PRO A 143 6.02 -3.82 13.92
N LYS A 144 7.04 -3.68 14.79
CA LYS A 144 7.74 -2.41 15.09
C LYS A 144 6.79 -1.27 15.47
N LEU A 145 5.75 -1.60 16.25
CA LEU A 145 4.78 -0.60 16.71
C LEU A 145 5.42 0.27 17.81
N PRO A 146 5.12 1.58 17.85
CA PRO A 146 5.48 2.41 19.00
C PRO A 146 4.65 1.93 20.20
N PHE A 147 5.30 1.81 21.36
CA PHE A 147 4.63 1.45 22.61
C PHE A 147 5.19 2.28 23.77
N ASN A 148 4.38 2.47 24.79
CA ASN A 148 4.72 3.13 26.04
C ASN A 148 4.19 2.27 27.19
N LEU A 149 5.01 2.01 28.20
CA LEU A 149 4.65 1.23 29.37
C LEU A 149 4.81 2.11 30.61
N LYS A 150 3.72 2.32 31.34
CA LYS A 150 3.73 2.96 32.65
C LYS A 150 3.59 1.87 33.72
N ASP A 151 4.53 1.87 34.66
CA ASP A 151 4.57 0.97 35.81
C ASP A 151 4.08 1.74 37.04
N GLU A 152 2.78 1.65 37.32
CA GLU A 152 2.20 2.20 38.53
C GLU A 152 2.24 1.18 39.68
N ARG A 153 2.10 1.66 40.92
CA ARG A 153 2.17 0.79 42.12
C ARG A 153 1.15 -0.35 42.14
N ASN A 154 -0.01 -0.14 41.52
CA ASN A 154 -1.13 -1.07 41.52
C ASN A 154 -1.45 -1.65 40.13
N GLU A 155 -0.98 -1.03 39.04
CA GLU A 155 -1.32 -1.44 37.67
C GLU A 155 -0.19 -1.17 36.66
N TYR A 156 -0.10 -2.01 35.64
CA TYR A 156 0.65 -1.75 34.43
C TYR A 156 -0.28 -1.16 33.36
N ILE A 157 0.12 -0.05 32.75
CA ILE A 157 -0.61 0.56 31.63
C ILE A 157 0.27 0.49 30.39
N LEU A 158 -0.12 -0.34 29.43
CA LEU A 158 0.53 -0.48 28.13
C LEU A 158 -0.28 0.26 27.06
N GLU A 159 0.32 1.31 26.50
CA GLU A 159 -0.17 2.04 25.32
C GLU A 159 0.56 1.52 24.08
N LEU A 160 -0.14 0.85 23.17
CA LEU A 160 0.40 0.34 21.90
C LEU A 160 -0.21 1.10 20.72
N GLY A 161 0.61 1.77 19.91
CA GLY A 161 0.15 2.51 18.73
C GLY A 161 -0.19 1.56 17.57
N VAL A 162 -1.46 1.15 17.46
CA VAL A 162 -1.96 0.30 16.37
C VAL A 162 -2.47 1.18 15.21
N TYR A 163 -2.54 0.63 14.00
CA TYR A 163 -2.98 1.38 12.82
C TYR A 163 -4.44 1.85 12.97
N LYS A 164 -4.68 3.15 12.73
CA LYS A 164 -6.00 3.80 12.85
C LYS A 164 -7.13 3.01 12.17
N TYR A 165 -6.94 2.63 10.90
CA TYR A 165 -7.93 1.91 10.08
C TYR A 165 -7.75 0.38 10.12
N LEU A 166 -7.13 -0.19 11.16
CA LEU A 166 -7.16 -1.63 11.36
C LEU A 166 -8.58 -2.08 11.74
N ASP A 167 -9.02 -3.25 11.27
CA ASP A 167 -10.22 -3.87 11.81
C ASP A 167 -9.91 -4.64 13.10
N THR A 168 -10.83 -4.63 14.06
CA THR A 168 -10.67 -5.34 15.34
C THR A 168 -10.54 -6.86 15.13
N SER A 169 -11.12 -7.42 14.06
CA SER A 169 -10.94 -8.83 13.68
C SER A 169 -9.48 -9.21 13.33
N GLN A 170 -8.61 -8.22 13.05
CA GLN A 170 -7.18 -8.41 12.76
C GLN A 170 -6.28 -8.11 13.98
N LEU A 171 -6.90 -7.94 15.16
CA LEU A 171 -6.26 -7.67 16.43
C LEU A 171 -6.70 -8.72 17.46
N GLN A 172 -5.77 -9.56 17.91
CA GLN A 172 -5.98 -10.47 19.03
C GLN A 172 -5.07 -10.04 20.19
N VAL A 173 -5.62 -10.00 21.40
CA VAL A 173 -4.92 -9.60 22.63
C VAL A 173 -5.10 -10.70 23.65
N ASP A 174 -4.01 -11.41 23.96
CA ASP A 174 -3.97 -12.42 25.01
C ASP A 174 -3.21 -11.81 26.21
N VAL A 175 -3.83 -11.81 27.39
CA VAL A 175 -3.24 -11.33 28.66
C VAL A 175 -3.04 -12.53 29.58
N GLU A 176 -1.79 -12.81 29.93
CA GLU A 176 -1.37 -13.91 30.80
C GLU A 176 -0.65 -13.32 32.02
N SER A 177 -0.61 -14.04 33.15
CA SER A 177 -0.08 -13.52 34.43
C SER A 177 1.32 -12.89 34.34
N ASN A 178 2.18 -13.40 33.44
CA ASN A 178 3.59 -12.97 33.29
C ASN A 178 3.92 -12.33 31.93
N TYR A 179 2.97 -12.28 30.97
CA TYR A 179 3.22 -11.66 29.66
C TYR A 179 1.91 -11.25 28.96
N VAL A 180 2.02 -10.23 28.10
CA VAL A 180 0.98 -9.88 27.13
C VAL A 180 1.43 -10.25 25.74
N ARG A 181 0.50 -10.80 24.95
CA ARG A 181 0.67 -11.04 23.51
C ARG A 181 -0.38 -10.25 22.74
N VAL A 182 0.07 -9.46 21.77
CA VAL A 182 -0.81 -8.75 20.82
C VAL A 182 -0.45 -9.18 19.41
N SER A 183 -1.37 -9.88 18.74
CA SER A 183 -1.25 -10.24 17.33
C SER A 183 -1.89 -9.15 16.46
N VAL A 184 -1.08 -8.53 15.60
CA VAL A 184 -1.51 -7.46 14.69
C VAL A 184 -1.22 -7.90 13.25
N LYS A 185 -2.26 -8.19 12.46
CA LYS A 185 -2.11 -8.71 11.07
C LYS A 185 -1.17 -9.93 10.99
N GLY A 186 -1.24 -10.84 11.97
CA GLY A 186 -0.39 -12.02 12.05
C GLY A 186 1.07 -11.77 12.46
N LYS A 187 1.45 -10.53 12.81
CA LYS A 187 2.72 -10.22 13.46
C LYS A 187 2.52 -10.15 14.97
N ILE A 188 3.42 -10.79 15.71
CA ILE A 188 3.32 -10.89 17.16
C ILE A 188 4.14 -9.77 17.82
N PHE A 189 3.46 -8.98 18.65
CA PHE A 189 4.06 -8.23 19.74
C PHE A 189 3.91 -9.07 21.02
N GLN A 190 4.98 -9.24 21.79
CA GLN A 190 4.95 -9.95 23.07
C GLN A 190 5.82 -9.19 24.06
N MET A 191 5.35 -9.01 25.29
CA MET A 191 6.09 -8.35 26.35
C MET A 191 5.92 -9.09 27.67
N SER A 192 7.03 -9.38 28.33
CA SER A 192 7.09 -10.00 29.65
C SER A 192 7.07 -8.95 30.76
N PHE A 193 6.43 -9.29 31.88
CA PHE A 193 6.37 -8.45 33.08
C PHE A 193 7.19 -9.10 34.21
N SER A 194 7.58 -8.29 35.19
CA SER A 194 8.36 -8.74 36.36
C SER A 194 7.48 -9.12 37.56
N GLU A 195 6.26 -8.61 37.61
CA GLU A 195 5.28 -8.85 38.68
C GLU A 195 4.03 -9.49 38.05
N GLU A 196 3.38 -10.39 38.80
CA GLU A 196 2.20 -11.12 38.33
C GLU A 196 1.00 -10.19 38.17
N ILE A 197 0.26 -10.37 37.08
CA ILE A 197 -0.92 -9.58 36.70
C ILE A 197 -2.20 -10.33 37.05
N ASN A 198 -3.21 -9.62 37.56
CA ASN A 198 -4.56 -10.15 37.72
C ASN A 198 -5.29 -10.11 36.35
N ILE A 199 -5.45 -11.28 35.74
CA ILE A 199 -6.12 -11.44 34.43
C ILE A 199 -7.62 -11.07 34.51
N THR A 200 -8.26 -11.28 35.66
CA THR A 200 -9.72 -11.09 35.85
C THR A 200 -10.16 -9.64 35.69
N GLU A 201 -9.32 -8.71 36.13
CA GLU A 201 -9.59 -7.27 36.14
C GLU A 201 -8.86 -6.54 35.01
N ALA A 202 -8.10 -7.26 34.17
CA ALA A 202 -7.41 -6.68 33.03
C ALA A 202 -8.41 -6.15 31.99
N SER A 203 -8.16 -4.94 31.49
CA SER A 203 -9.06 -4.26 30.54
C SER A 203 -8.31 -3.81 29.30
N VAL A 204 -8.88 -4.09 28.13
CA VAL A 204 -8.32 -3.72 26.82
C VAL A 204 -9.29 -2.76 26.14
N LYS A 205 -8.82 -1.55 25.80
CA LYS A 205 -9.61 -0.49 25.16
C LYS A 205 -8.90 0.00 23.91
N ARG A 206 -9.64 0.16 22.81
CA ARG A 206 -9.10 0.67 21.54
C ARG A 206 -9.68 2.04 21.21
N SER A 207 -8.82 3.02 20.98
CA SER A 207 -9.21 4.32 20.43
C SER A 207 -9.45 4.22 18.93
N GLN A 208 -10.68 4.48 18.48
CA GLN A 208 -11.02 4.52 17.04
C GLN A 208 -10.40 5.74 16.33
N ILE A 209 -10.24 6.86 17.04
CA ILE A 209 -9.77 8.13 16.46
C ILE A 209 -8.26 8.12 16.26
N THR A 210 -7.51 7.70 17.29
CA THR A 210 -6.04 7.75 17.31
C THR A 210 -5.39 6.41 16.95
N GLY A 211 -6.12 5.30 16.97
CA GLY A 211 -5.62 3.95 16.69
C GLY A 211 -4.90 3.28 17.86
N TYR A 212 -4.65 3.97 18.97
CA TYR A 212 -3.97 3.41 20.13
C TYR A 212 -4.82 2.34 20.82
N LEU A 213 -4.14 1.26 21.22
CA LEU A 213 -4.64 0.20 22.08
C LEU A 213 -4.09 0.43 23.48
N LEU A 214 -4.99 0.60 24.45
CA LEU A 214 -4.68 0.75 25.86
C LEU A 214 -4.98 -0.59 26.55
N VAL A 215 -3.97 -1.17 27.20
CA VAL A 215 -4.10 -2.39 27.99
C VAL A 215 -3.79 -2.01 29.44
N THR A 216 -4.81 -2.04 30.30
CA THR A 216 -4.72 -1.79 31.74
C THR A 216 -4.69 -3.12 32.48
N MET A 217 -3.67 -3.35 33.29
CA MET A 217 -3.37 -4.64 33.91
C MET A 217 -3.08 -4.46 35.41
N PRO A 218 -4.04 -4.67 36.31
CA PRO A 218 -3.78 -4.58 37.74
C PRO A 218 -2.82 -5.68 38.19
N LYS A 219 -1.95 -5.34 39.14
CA LYS A 219 -0.96 -6.26 39.72
C LYS A 219 -1.62 -7.14 40.77
N LEU A 220 -1.34 -8.44 40.74
CA LEU A 220 -1.88 -9.41 41.70
C LEU A 220 -1.39 -9.13 43.13
N HIS A 221 -0.12 -8.73 43.26
CA HIS A 221 0.52 -8.38 44.52
C HIS A 221 0.93 -6.90 44.51
N ALA A 222 -0.02 -5.99 44.70
CA ALA A 222 0.30 -4.59 44.97
C ALA A 222 1.21 -4.51 46.22
N ARG A 223 2.42 -3.94 46.09
CA ARG A 223 3.41 -3.92 47.17
C ARG A 223 2.94 -3.06 48.36
N GLU A 224 2.37 -3.69 49.39
CA GLU A 224 2.06 -3.02 50.66
C GLU A 224 3.30 -2.58 51.46
N MET A 225 4.50 -3.03 51.07
CA MET A 225 5.76 -2.58 51.69
C MET A 225 6.17 -1.18 51.21
N LEU A 226 5.65 -0.17 51.92
CA LEU A 226 6.25 1.14 52.30
C LEU A 226 5.22 2.28 52.46
N THR A 227 4.00 1.99 52.95
CA THR A 227 3.16 3.07 53.53
C THR A 227 3.53 3.36 55.00
N LEU A 228 4.77 3.78 55.24
CA LEU A 228 5.09 4.59 56.42
C LEU A 228 4.39 5.96 56.26
N ARG A 229 3.08 5.99 56.52
CA ARG A 229 2.31 7.23 56.63
C ARG A 229 2.91 8.04 57.78
N PRO A 230 3.50 9.23 57.57
CA PRO A 230 3.78 10.11 58.70
C PRO A 230 2.42 10.50 59.28
N LYS A 231 2.17 10.15 60.55
CA LYS A 231 1.03 10.69 61.30
C LYS A 231 1.15 12.21 61.25
N LYS A 232 0.23 12.88 60.56
CA LYS A 232 0.04 14.32 60.73
C LYS A 232 -0.42 14.53 62.17
N SER A 233 0.49 14.97 63.03
CA SER A 233 0.16 15.49 64.34
C SER A 233 -0.43 16.89 64.17
N ASP A 234 -1.62 17.10 64.74
CA ASP A 234 -2.22 18.42 64.78
C ASP A 234 -1.31 19.40 65.54
N LYS A 235 -0.81 20.43 64.84
CA LYS A 235 -0.08 21.53 65.46
C LYS A 235 -0.89 22.81 65.36
N LYS A 236 -1.31 23.31 66.51
CA LYS A 236 -1.85 24.66 66.68
C LYS A 236 -0.78 25.70 66.32
N VAL A 237 -1.09 26.53 65.32
CA VAL A 237 -1.02 28.01 65.34
C VAL A 237 0.22 28.67 65.98
N VAL A 238 1.10 29.22 65.13
CA VAL A 238 1.66 30.62 65.12
C VAL A 238 2.39 31.11 66.40
N ASN A 239 3.60 31.72 66.40
CA ASN A 239 4.13 32.80 65.54
C ASN A 239 5.66 32.97 65.67
N ALA A 240 6.40 33.34 64.59
CA ALA A 240 7.62 34.18 64.58
C ALA A 240 8.23 34.28 63.15
N LYS A 241 8.87 35.41 62.83
CA LYS A 241 9.54 35.82 61.56
C LYS A 241 10.85 36.56 61.92
N PRO A 242 11.73 37.01 60.98
CA PRO A 242 12.01 36.60 59.58
C PRO A 242 13.53 36.45 59.25
N GLN A 243 13.86 36.03 58.00
CA GLN A 243 14.91 36.58 57.09
C GLN A 243 14.94 35.66 55.83
N GLU A 244 14.53 36.13 54.64
CA GLU A 244 15.38 36.64 53.53
C GLU A 244 16.57 35.72 53.16
N LYS A 245 16.81 35.26 51.93
CA LYS A 245 16.30 35.46 50.54
C LYS A 245 16.64 34.16 49.73
N ASN A 246 16.33 33.90 48.45
CA ASN A 246 15.82 34.68 47.31
C ASN A 246 15.16 33.78 46.21
N GLY A 247 14.31 34.37 45.34
CA GLY A 247 14.15 34.02 43.90
C GLY A 247 13.57 32.68 43.42
N LYS A 248 12.27 32.64 43.04
CA LYS A 248 11.72 32.52 41.65
C LYS A 248 10.18 32.38 41.72
N LEU A 249 9.43 32.92 40.76
CA LEU A 249 7.96 33.07 40.86
C LEU A 249 7.19 31.78 40.52
N GLU A 250 6.17 31.47 41.32
CA GLU A 250 5.09 30.52 40.98
C GLU A 250 3.82 31.26 40.52
N LEU A 251 3.11 30.65 39.58
CA LEU A 251 1.87 31.16 38.99
C LEU A 251 0.68 30.91 39.92
N LYS A 252 -0.19 31.92 40.09
CA LYS A 252 -1.38 31.82 40.94
C LYS A 252 -2.67 31.71 40.13
N ALA A 253 -3.42 30.65 40.44
CA ALA A 253 -4.89 30.52 40.34
C ALA A 253 -5.55 30.59 38.95
N ALA A 254 -6.71 29.93 38.87
CA ALA A 254 -7.57 29.94 37.69
C ALA A 254 -8.21 31.32 37.48
N VAL A 255 -8.36 31.72 36.23
CA VAL A 255 -9.08 32.92 35.81
C VAL A 255 -10.45 32.51 35.31
N ASP A 256 -11.49 33.14 35.85
CA ASP A 256 -12.87 32.94 35.42
C ASP A 256 -13.13 33.73 34.13
N VAL A 257 -13.63 33.08 33.07
CA VAL A 257 -13.61 33.61 31.70
C VAL A 257 -14.94 34.22 31.24
N GLU A 258 -16.00 34.10 32.02
CA GLU A 258 -17.36 34.52 31.61
C GLU A 258 -17.54 36.05 31.48
N ASN A 259 -16.58 36.86 31.94
CA ASN A 259 -16.67 38.32 31.93
C ASN A 259 -15.76 39.01 30.89
N ILE A 260 -15.27 38.29 29.88
CA ILE A 260 -14.38 38.83 28.83
C ILE A 260 -15.16 39.30 27.58
N CYS A 261 -16.38 38.79 27.36
CA CYS A 261 -17.22 39.15 26.20
C CYS A 261 -18.22 40.27 26.54
N SER A 262 -17.71 41.49 26.70
CA SER A 262 -18.54 42.70 26.61
C SER A 262 -19.02 42.89 25.16
N ASN A 263 -20.33 42.74 24.93
CA ASN A 263 -20.99 42.92 23.63
C ASN A 263 -20.98 44.39 23.17
N GLU A 264 -19.91 44.84 22.50
CA GLU A 264 -19.93 46.03 21.64
C GLU A 264 -19.05 45.84 20.40
N LEU A 265 -19.67 45.43 19.28
CA LEU A 265 -19.22 45.83 17.95
C LEU A 265 -20.38 45.73 16.96
N THR A 266 -21.18 46.79 16.90
CA THR A 266 -21.98 47.09 15.71
C THR A 266 -21.03 47.53 14.59
N ASP A 267 -21.09 46.87 13.44
CA ASP A 267 -21.10 47.52 12.11
C ASP A 267 -21.28 46.46 11.01
N LEU A 268 -22.49 46.43 10.45
CA LEU A 268 -22.83 45.71 9.22
C LEU A 268 -22.65 46.66 8.04
N PRO A 269 -21.81 46.35 7.04
CA PRO A 269 -21.91 46.99 5.73
C PRO A 269 -23.07 46.39 4.95
N GLU A 270 -23.94 47.25 4.41
CA GLU A 270 -25.16 46.85 3.69
C GLU A 270 -24.88 46.13 2.37
N LEU A 271 -25.79 45.22 1.98
CA LEU A 271 -25.92 44.78 0.60
C LEU A 271 -26.43 45.96 -0.25
N ILE A 272 -25.93 46.06 -1.48
CA ILE A 272 -26.56 46.85 -2.55
C ILE A 272 -27.13 45.85 -3.59
N ASP A 273 -28.31 46.18 -4.10
CA ASP A 273 -29.15 45.37 -5.01
C ASP A 273 -28.48 44.95 -6.35
#